data_AF-A0A0S4X004-F1
#
_entry.id   AF-A0A0S4X004-F1
#
_cell.length_a   1.000
_cell.length_b   1.000
_cell.length_c   1.000
_cell.angle_alpha   90.00
_cell.angle_beta   90.00
_cell.angle_gamma   90.00
#
_symmetry.space_group_name_H-M   'P 1'
#
loop_
_entity.id
_entity.type
_entity.pdbx_description
1 polymer ?
#
loop_
_entity_poly.entity_id
_entity_poly.type
_entity_poly.pdbx_seq_one_letter_code
_entity_poly.pdbx_strand_id
1 'polypeptide(L)' 'MIGTLTREEAAYELRAIQQQMLNLIDDARSVLSAGDIGGKRGWMDQISAALFGDYGSGSKGSLQDLIDEIENG' A
#
# COMPACT_ATOMS: atom_id res chain seq x y z
N MET A 1 13.82 -8.25 22.29
CA MET A 1 12.53 -8.70 22.85
C MET A 1 11.55 -8.63 21.69
N ILE A 2 11.21 -9.74 21.06
CA ILE A 2 10.17 -9.73 20.01
C ILE A 2 8.86 -9.81 20.78
N GLY A 3 8.41 -8.67 21.30
CA GLY A 3 7.12 -8.56 21.96
C GLY A 3 6.04 -8.77 20.90
N THR A 4 5.07 -9.62 21.18
CA THR A 4 3.89 -9.75 20.35
C THR A 4 3.18 -8.39 20.35
N LEU A 5 3.07 -7.76 19.18
CA LEU A 5 2.34 -6.50 19.03
C LEU A 5 0.88 -6.73 19.43
N THR A 6 0.31 -5.77 20.14
CA THR A 6 -1.14 -5.69 20.31
C THR A 6 -1.81 -5.44 18.95
N ARG A 7 -3.12 -5.70 18.85
CA ARG A 7 -3.86 -5.44 17.60
C ARG A 7 -3.76 -3.97 17.17
N GLU A 8 -3.86 -3.05 18.12
CA GLU A 8 -3.77 -1.60 17.84
C GLU A 8 -2.36 -1.21 17.37
N GLU A 9 -1.31 -1.75 17.99
CA GLU A 9 0.07 -1.50 17.55
C GLU A 9 0.31 -2.10 16.16
N ALA A 10 -0.21 -3.30 15.87
CA ALA A 10 -0.10 -3.91 14.55
C ALA A 10 -0.80 -3.08 13.46
N ALA A 11 -2.02 -2.60 13.72
CA ALA A 11 -2.75 -1.72 12.80
C ALA A 11 -2.01 -0.39 12.58
N TYR A 12 -1.46 0.20 13.64
CA TYR A 12 -0.67 1.43 13.56
C TYR A 12 0.58 1.27 12.69
N GLU A 13 1.36 0.20 12.91
CA GLU A 13 2.55 -0.09 12.10
C GLU A 13 2.18 -0.36 10.63
N LEU A 14 1.09 -1.08 10.36
CA LEU A 14 0.62 -1.34 9.00
C LEU A 14 0.17 -0.06 8.29
N ARG A 15 -0.48 0.87 8.98
CA ARG A 15 -0.79 2.21 8.45
C ARG A 15 0.47 3.01 8.14
N ALA A 16 1.47 2.97 9.02
CA ALA A 16 2.75 3.64 8.78
C ALA A 16 3.45 3.08 7.53
N ILE A 17 3.45 1.77 7.35
CA ILE A 17 3.98 1.10 6.15
C ILE A 17 3.19 1.50 4.90
N GLN A 18 1.87 1.50 4.97
CA GLN A 18 1.01 1.92 3.86
C GLN A 18 1.36 3.35 3.42
N GLN A 19 1.51 4.28 4.36
CA GLN A 19 1.87 5.67 4.04
C GLN A 19 3.28 5.80 3.44
N GLN A 20 4.26 5.03 3.93
CA GLN A 20 5.60 5.00 3.35
C GLN A 20 5.58 4.51 1.90
N MET A 21 4.78 3.48 1.60
CA MET A 21 4.62 2.96 0.24
C MET A 21 3.99 4.00 -0.69
N LEU A 22 3.01 4.78 -0.22
CA LEU A 22 2.42 5.87 -1.00
C LEU A 22 3.43 6.96 -1.34
N ASN A 23 4.21 7.39 -0.36
CA ASN A 23 5.25 8.40 -0.58
C ASN A 23 6.28 7.91 -1.63
N LEU A 24 6.69 6.64 -1.57
CA LEU A 24 7.59 6.04 -2.55
C LEU A 24 6.99 6.01 -3.96
N ILE A 25 5.68 5.75 -4.09
CA ILE A 25 4.98 5.77 -5.38
C ILE A 25 4.96 7.20 -5.94
N ASP A 26 4.70 8.21 -5.10
CA ASP A 26 4.67 9.60 -5.53
C ASP A 26 6.07 10.12 -5.91
N ASP A 27 7.11 9.76 -5.18
CA ASP A 27 8.50 10.05 -5.54
C ASP A 27 8.87 9.41 -6.89
N ALA A 28 8.49 8.14 -7.09
CA ALA A 28 8.70 7.45 -8.36
C ALA A 28 7.91 8.12 -9.50
N ARG A 29 6.69 8.59 -9.26
CA ARG A 29 5.88 9.35 -10.23
C ARG A 29 6.56 10.65 -10.61
N SER A 30 7.07 11.39 -9.63
CA SER A 30 7.81 12.62 -9.83
C SER A 30 9.03 12.39 -10.74
N VAL A 31 9.87 11.40 -10.41
CA VAL A 31 11.07 11.05 -11.21
C VAL A 31 10.70 10.62 -12.63
N LEU A 32 9.67 9.78 -12.80
CA LEU A 32 9.26 9.29 -14.11
C LEU A 32 8.59 10.38 -14.97
N SER A 33 7.87 11.31 -14.35
CA SER A 33 7.30 12.48 -15.02
C SER A 33 8.37 13.45 -15.50
N ALA A 34 9.46 13.61 -14.75
CA ALA A 34 10.60 14.44 -15.14
C ALA A 34 11.42 13.82 -16.27
N GLY A 35 11.39 12.49 -16.42
CA GLY A 35 12.18 11.75 -17.42
C GLY A 35 11.45 11.38 -18.72
N ASP A 36 10.18 11.75 -18.90
CA ASP A 36 9.31 11.34 -20.03
C ASP A 36 9.31 9.81 -20.30
N ILE A 37 9.38 9.02 -19.23
CA ILE A 37 9.42 7.55 -19.32
C ILE A 37 7.98 7.02 -19.32
N GLY A 38 7.27 7.23 -20.44
CA GLY A 38 5.84 6.94 -20.62
C GLY A 38 5.41 5.48 -20.40
N GLY A 39 6.36 4.53 -20.36
CA GLY A 39 6.06 3.09 -20.23
C GLY A 39 5.83 2.57 -18.80
N LYS A 40 6.08 3.37 -17.74
CA LYS A 40 6.06 2.87 -16.35
C LYS A 40 4.82 3.23 -15.52
N ARG A 41 3.87 4.00 -16.07
CA ARG A 41 2.60 4.34 -15.37
C ARG A 41 1.81 3.09 -14.94
N GLY A 42 1.77 2.07 -15.78
CA GLY A 42 1.00 0.85 -15.50
C GLY A 42 1.46 0.08 -14.25
N TRP A 43 2.74 0.13 -13.87
CA TRP A 43 3.22 -0.52 -12.65
C TRP A 43 2.82 0.25 -11.39
N MET A 44 2.67 1.57 -11.46
CA MET A 44 2.23 2.40 -10.33
C MET A 44 0.76 2.17 -10.00
N ASP A 45 -0.07 2.03 -11.04
CA ASP A 45 -1.47 1.71 -10.89
C ASP A 45 -1.63 0.32 -10.28
N GLN A 46 -0.77 -0.64 -10.66
CA GLN A 46 -0.73 -1.98 -10.08
C GLN A 46 -0.35 -1.99 -8.59
N ILE A 47 0.63 -1.18 -8.16
CA ILE A 47 1.01 -1.08 -6.75
C ILE A 47 -0.09 -0.38 -5.95
N SER A 48 -0.66 0.69 -6.48
CA SER A 48 -1.77 1.41 -5.85
C SER A 48 -2.98 0.50 -5.65
N ALA A 49 -3.32 -0.31 -6.66
CA ALA A 49 -4.40 -1.28 -6.56
C ALA A 49 -4.11 -2.40 -5.55
N ALA A 50 -2.85 -2.77 -5.32
CA ALA A 50 -2.50 -3.75 -4.28
C ALA A 50 -2.63 -3.17 -2.86
N LEU A 51 -2.41 -1.86 -2.71
CA LEU A 51 -2.58 -1.15 -1.44
C LEU A 51 -4.05 -0.92 -1.06
N PHE A 52 -4.90 -0.67 -2.05
CA PHE A 52 -6.28 -0.21 -1.84
C PHE A 52 -7.38 -1.13 -2.40
N GLY A 53 -7.02 -2.22 -3.08
CA GLY A 53 -7.98 -3.25 -3.49
C GLY A 53 -8.68 -3.03 -4.83
N ASP A 54 -8.26 -2.06 -5.65
CA ASP A 54 -8.89 -1.78 -6.96
C ASP A 54 -8.42 -2.74 -8.08
N TYR A 55 -8.35 -4.04 -7.78
CA TYR A 55 -8.19 -5.09 -8.79
C TYR A 55 -9.54 -5.76 -9.03
N GLY A 56 -10.02 -5.65 -10.27
CA GLY A 56 -11.17 -6.42 -10.75
C GLY A 56 -11.05 -7.91 -10.40
N SER A 57 -11.98 -8.38 -9.58
CA SER A 57 -12.34 -9.77 -9.26
C SER A 57 -11.20 -10.76 -8.95
N GLY A 58 -11.01 -11.05 -7.66
CA GLY A 58 -10.29 -12.26 -7.19
C GLY A 58 -9.36 -12.00 -6.00
N SER A 59 -9.91 -11.47 -4.91
CA SER A 59 -9.19 -10.94 -3.75
C SER A 59 -8.28 -11.97 -3.04
N LYS A 60 -6.97 -11.70 -3.05
CA LYS A 60 -6.21 -11.66 -1.80
C LYS A 60 -6.39 -10.22 -1.29
N GLY A 61 -6.94 -10.03 -0.10
CA GLY A 61 -7.29 -8.70 0.42
C GLY A 61 -6.16 -7.68 0.29
N SER A 62 -6.53 -6.41 0.05
CA SER A 62 -5.60 -5.29 0.04
C SER A 62 -4.95 -5.09 1.40
N LEU A 63 -3.86 -4.31 1.46
CA LEU A 63 -3.28 -3.91 2.74
C LEU A 63 -4.30 -3.16 3.61
N GLN A 64 -5.18 -2.37 2.98
CA GLN A 64 -6.28 -1.70 3.68
C GLN A 64 -7.28 -2.70 4.26
N ASP A 65 -7.67 -3.72 3.50
CA ASP A 65 -8.61 -4.75 3.99
C ASP A 65 -8.04 -5.47 5.22
N LEU A 66 -6.73 -5.72 5.24
CA LEU A 66 -6.05 -6.32 6.39
C LEU A 66 -6.05 -5.39 7.62
N ILE A 67 -5.83 -4.09 7.41
CA ILE A 67 -5.92 -3.09 8.49
C ILE A 67 -7.34 -3.06 9.05
N ASP A 68 -8.34 -3.01 8.17
CA ASP A 68 -9.75 -2.95 8.56
C ASP A 68 -10.19 -4.22 9.30
N GLU A 69 -9.70 -5.41 8.91
CA GLU A 69 -9.95 -6.67 9.62
C GLU A 69 -9.35 -6.66 11.03
N ILE A 70 -8.13 -6.15 11.19
CA ILE A 70 -7.46 -6.09 12.50
C ILE A 70 -8.17 -5.11 13.45
N GLU A 71 -8.67 -3.99 12.94
CA GLU A 71 -9.34 -2.97 13.73
C GLU A 71 -10.79 -3.31 14.09
N ASN A 72 -11.49 -4.08 13.25
CA ASN A 72 -12.93 -4.32 13.38
C ASN A 72 -13.33 -5.78 13.68
N GLY A 73 -12.41 -6.75 13.59
CA GLY A 73 -12.59 -8.15 14.05
C GLY A 73 -12.02 -8.39 15.44
#